data_AF-A0A485M529-F1
#
_entry.id   AF-A0A485M529-F1
#
_cell.length_a   1.000
_cell.length_b   1.000
_cell.length_c   1.000
_cell.angle_alpha   90.00
_cell.angle_beta   90.00
_cell.angle_gamma   90.00
#
_symmetry.space_group_name_H-M   'P 1'
#
loop_
_entity.id
_entity.type
_entity.pdbx_description
1 polymer ?
#
loop_
_entity_poly.entity_id
_entity_poly.type
_entity_poly.pdbx_seq_one_letter_code
_entity_poly.pdbx_strand_id
1 'polypeptide(L)' 'MQYIVTWTEGEEVCYRFVSEEEIKDLIEDDKEYIIAGLSN' A
#
# COMPACT_ATOMS: atom_id res chain seq x y z
N MET A 1 0.05 -4.60 12.93
CA MET A 1 1.25 -4.83 12.09
C MET A 1 1.39 -3.66 11.12
N GLN A 2 2.62 -3.29 10.79
CA GLN A 2 2.87 -2.22 9.81
C GLN A 2 3.09 -2.84 8.43
N TYR A 3 2.56 -2.21 7.41
CA TYR A 3 2.64 -2.65 6.03
C TYR A 3 3.22 -1.52 5.19
N ILE A 4 3.95 -1.90 4.15
CA ILE A 4 4.30 -0.99 3.07
C ILE A 4 3.39 -1.29 1.89
N VAL A 5 2.69 -0.26 1.43
CA VAL A 5 1.83 -0.32 0.25
C VAL A 5 2.54 0.46 -0.84
N THR A 6 2.73 -0.17 -1.99
CA THR A 6 3.32 0.48 -3.16
C THR A 6 2.35 0.40 -4.34
N TRP A 7 2.22 1.48 -5.09
CA TRP A 7 1.42 1.53 -6.30
C TRP A 7 2.14 2.32 -7.38
N THR A 8 1.75 2.09 -8.63
CA THR A 8 2.26 2.84 -9.77
C THR A 8 1.30 3.96 -10.12
N GLU A 9 1.80 5.18 -10.23
CA GLU A 9 1.06 6.33 -10.72
C GLU A 9 1.75 6.84 -12.00
N GLY A 10 1.18 6.48 -13.16
CA GLY A 10 1.82 6.71 -14.45
C GLY A 10 3.12 5.91 -14.60
N GLU A 11 4.26 6.60 -14.69
CA GLU A 11 5.61 6.00 -14.77
C GLU A 11 6.33 5.99 -13.41
N GLU A 12 5.72 6.53 -12.36
CA GLU A 12 6.33 6.65 -11.04
C GLU A 12 5.85 5.55 -10.08
N VAL A 13 6.76 5.06 -9.25
CA VAL A 13 6.45 4.11 -8.18
C VAL A 13 6.31 4.87 -6.87
N CYS A 14 5.09 4.90 -6.33
CA CYS A 14 4.79 5.49 -5.03
C CYS A 14 4.76 4.41 -3.94
N TYR A 15 5.11 4.80 -2.72
CA TYR A 15 4.97 3.93 -1.54
C TYR A 15 4.51 4.71 -0.33
N ARG A 16 3.79 4.01 0.56
CA ARG A 16 3.35 4.55 1.86
C ARG A 16 3.35 3.45 2.91
N PHE A 17 3.75 3.81 4.13
CA PHE A 17 3.60 2.94 5.29
C PHE A 17 2.23 3.17 5.91
N VAL A 18 1.52 2.07 6.14
CA VAL A 18 0.17 2.07 6.71
C VAL A 18 0.02 0.92 7.69
N SER A 19 -0.93 1.05 8.60
CA SER A 19 -1.33 -0.02 9.52
C SER A 19 -2.40 -0.90 8.86
N GLU A 20 -2.64 -2.10 9.39
CA GLU A 20 -3.68 -3.02 8.89
C GLU A 20 -5.07 -2.37 8.74
N GLU A 21 -5.44 -1.52 9.69
CA GLU A 21 -6.73 -0.81 9.71
C GLU A 21 -6.83 0.22 8.57
N GLU A 22 -5.72 0.91 8.27
CA GLU A 22 -5.64 1.94 7.23
C GLU A 22 -5.61 1.34 5.83
N ILE A 23 -5.15 0.09 5.66
CA ILE A 23 -5.08 -0.57 4.35
C ILE A 23 -6.46 -0.66 3.70
N LYS A 24 -7.50 -0.97 4.49
CA LYS A 24 -8.86 -1.12 3.97
C LYS A 24 -9.46 0.19 3.47
N ASP A 25 -9.06 1.32 4.05
CA ASP A 25 -9.48 2.66 3.63
C ASP A 25 -8.64 3.19 2.46
N LEU A 26 -7.39 2.71 2.31
CA LEU A 26 -6.46 3.20 1.29
C LEU A 26 -6.59 2.48 -0.07
N ILE A 27 -7.00 1.21 -0.08
CA ILE A 27 -7.04 0.42 -1.31
C ILE A 27 -8.29 0.76 -2.12
N GLU A 28 -8.06 1.40 -3.25
CA GLU A 28 -9.07 1.66 -4.27
C GLU A 28 -9.15 0.46 -5.23
N ASP A 29 -10.36 0.03 -5.61
CA ASP A 29 -10.59 -1.16 -6.46
C ASP A 29 -9.98 -1.02 -7.88
N ASP A 30 -9.71 0.21 -8.31
CA ASP A 30 -9.22 0.56 -9.65
C ASP A 30 -7.69 0.59 -9.78
N LYS A 31 -6.95 0.46 -8.66
CA LYS A 31 -5.48 0.59 -8.63
C LYS A 31 -4.80 -0.73 -8.22
N GLU A 32 -3.69 -1.03 -8.89
CA GLU A 32 -2.84 -2.17 -8.51
C GLU A 32 -1.90 -1.77 -7.37
N TYR A 33 -2.21 -2.27 -6.18
CA TYR A 33 -1.40 -2.09 -4.98
C TYR A 33 -0.64 -3.37 -4.63
N ILE A 34 0.65 -3.22 -4.32
CA ILE A 34 1.48 -4.28 -3.73
C ILE A 34 1.59 -3.98 -2.24
N ILE A 35 1.13 -4.91 -1.41
CA ILE A 35 1.14 -4.80 0.05
C ILE A 35 2.17 -5.80 0.59
N ALA A 36 3.18 -5.30 1.28
CA ALA A 36 4.14 -6.15 2.00
C ALA A 36 4.04 -5.89 3.51
N GLY A 37 3.84 -6.97 4.27
CA GLY A 37 3.87 -6.92 5.73
C GLY A 37 5.30 -6.75 6.24
N LEU A 38 5.51 -5.74 7.08
CA LEU A 38 6.77 -5.56 7.78
C LEU A 38 6.68 -6.34 9.10
N SER A 39 7.27 -7.52 9.12
CA SER A 39 7.55 -8.24 10.36
C SER A 39 8.86 -7.71 10.93
N ASN A 40 8.77 -7.04 12.08
CA ASN A 40 9.92 -6.74 12.92
C ASN A 40 10.11 -7.83 13.98
#